data_AF-A0AAW1FGP8-F1
#
_entry.id   AF-A0AAW1FGP8-F1
#
_cell.length_a   1.000
_cell.length_b   1.000
_cell.length_c   1.000
_cell.angle_alpha   90.00
_cell.angle_beta   90.00
_cell.angle_gamma   90.00
#
_symmetry.space_group_name_H-M   'P 1'
#
loop_
_entity.id
_entity.type
_entity.pdbx_description
1 polymer ?
#
loop_
_entity_poly.entity_id
_entity_poly.type
_entity_poly.pdbx_seq_one_letter_code
_entity_poly.pdbx_strand_id
1 'polypeptide(L)'
;MDIIVIKRDLLVLSVCLLWTLGLIDGSDVTQTALLWKHEGEDATMSCSHTKGGTYFQMYWYTQPPGKTMEQIVYTTTGTNDHDFGNFSKEKYSATKPDAHSGTFTVKHLQPGDKGLFFCAVSEHSDTDALNS
;
A
#
# COMPACT_ATOMS: atom_id res chain seq x y z
N MET A 1 37.39 -28.57 -27.67
CA MET A 1 36.85 -28.55 -29.05
C MET A 1 35.45 -29.08 -28.94
N ASP A 2 34.52 -28.18 -28.65
CA ASP A 2 33.13 -28.52 -28.37
C ASP A 2 32.33 -28.39 -29.67
N ILE A 3 31.67 -29.47 -30.08
CA ILE A 3 30.64 -29.42 -31.11
C ILE A 3 29.31 -29.50 -30.38
N ILE A 4 28.66 -28.35 -30.20
CA ILE A 4 27.27 -28.27 -29.75
C ILE A 4 26.39 -28.35 -31.00
N VAL A 5 25.66 -29.45 -31.16
CA VAL A 5 24.65 -29.62 -32.22
C VAL A 5 23.34 -28.99 -31.74
N ILE A 6 22.98 -27.84 -32.32
CA ILE A 6 21.73 -27.14 -32.00
C ILE A 6 20.59 -27.82 -32.80
N LYS A 7 19.69 -28.52 -32.10
CA LYS A 7 18.45 -29.06 -32.69
C LYS A 7 17.46 -27.93 -32.99
N ARG A 8 16.80 -28.04 -34.15
CA ARG A 8 15.87 -27.07 -34.76
C ARG A 8 14.64 -26.72 -33.90
N ASP A 9 14.39 -27.46 -32.81
CA ASP A 9 13.28 -27.25 -31.88
C ASP A 9 13.51 -26.13 -30.85
N LEU A 10 14.75 -25.65 -30.69
CA LEU A 10 15.06 -24.55 -29.75
C LEU A 10 14.57 -23.17 -30.25
N LEU A 11 14.37 -23.01 -31.57
CA LEU A 11 13.97 -21.72 -32.17
C LEU A 11 12.53 -21.34 -31.83
N VAL A 12 11.63 -22.31 -31.63
CA VAL A 12 10.21 -22.05 -31.36
C VAL A 12 9.98 -21.58 -29.91
N LEU A 13 10.78 -22.08 -28.96
CA LEU A 13 10.72 -21.64 -27.55
C LEU A 13 11.28 -20.23 -27.35
N SER A 14 12.20 -19.78 -28.22
CA SER A 14 12.82 -18.46 -28.12
C SER A 14 11.89 -17.29 -28.48
N VAL A 15 10.81 -17.53 -29.24
CA VAL A 15 9.90 -16.45 -29.70
C VAL A 15 8.91 -16.03 -28.60
N CYS A 16 8.59 -16.92 -27.64
CA CYS A 16 7.66 -16.61 -26.55
C CYS A 16 8.26 -15.69 -25.47
N LEU A 17 9.59 -15.58 -25.38
CA LEU A 17 10.27 -14.69 -24.43
C LEU A 17 10.31 -13.21 -24.86
N LEU A 18 9.88 -12.89 -26.08
CA LEU A 18 9.99 -11.53 -26.65
C LEU A 18 8.68 -10.70 -26.55
N TRP A 19 7.67 -11.20 -25.84
CA TRP A 19 6.32 -10.59 -25.80
C TRP A 19 5.85 -10.16 -24.39
N THR A 20 6.74 -10.10 -23.39
CA THR A 20 6.38 -9.63 -22.04
C THR A 20 7.10 -8.37 -21.59
N LEU A 21 7.75 -7.62 -22.49
CA LEU A 21 8.22 -6.26 -22.19
C LEU A 21 7.07 -5.25 -22.33
N GLY A 22 5.94 -5.54 -21.69
CA GLY A 22 4.98 -4.53 -21.32
C GLY A 22 5.40 -3.99 -19.95
N LEU A 23 5.96 -2.78 -19.91
CA LEU A 23 5.98 -2.01 -18.66
C LEU A 23 4.52 -1.75 -18.32
N ILE A 24 3.93 -2.53 -17.41
CA ILE A 24 2.70 -2.10 -16.75
C ILE A 24 3.10 -0.86 -15.94
N ASP A 25 2.56 0.29 -16.32
CA ASP A 25 2.76 1.52 -15.54
C ASP A 25 2.23 1.26 -14.13
N GLY A 26 3.11 1.56 -13.18
CA GLY A 26 3.07 1.08 -11.81
C GLY A 26 1.91 1.67 -11.04
N SER A 27 1.47 0.94 -10.02
CA SER A 27 0.48 1.41 -9.05
C SER A 27 0.71 2.89 -8.69
N ASP A 28 -0.31 3.73 -8.92
CA ASP A 28 -0.30 5.15 -8.53
C ASP A 28 -0.14 5.35 -7.02
N VAL A 29 -0.24 4.28 -6.24
CA VAL A 29 -0.02 4.22 -4.80
C VAL A 29 1.15 3.27 -4.52
N THR A 30 2.16 3.77 -3.84
CA THR A 30 3.34 3.01 -3.40
C THR A 30 3.32 2.87 -1.89
N GLN A 31 3.50 1.66 -1.37
CA GLN A 31 3.58 1.40 0.07
C GLN A 31 4.77 0.52 0.43
N THR A 32 5.15 0.49 1.71
CA THR A 32 6.13 -0.46 2.23
C THR A 32 5.68 -1.90 1.94
N ALA A 33 6.42 -2.61 1.09
CA ALA A 33 5.99 -3.92 0.59
C ALA A 33 6.05 -5.04 1.64
N LEU A 34 7.06 -5.01 2.51
CA LEU A 34 7.28 -6.05 3.51
C LEU A 34 8.04 -5.48 4.72
N LEU A 35 7.63 -5.88 5.91
CA LEU A 35 8.23 -5.42 7.15
C LEU A 35 8.42 -6.60 8.11
N TRP A 36 9.67 -6.88 8.47
CA TRP A 36 10.04 -7.88 9.47
C TRP A 36 10.60 -7.17 10.70
N LYS A 37 9.97 -7.41 11.84
CA LYS A 37 10.29 -6.78 13.13
C LYS A 37 10.16 -7.80 14.24
N HIS A 38 10.85 -7.53 15.35
CA HIS A 38 10.77 -8.37 16.54
C HIS A 38 9.54 -8.03 17.38
N GLU A 39 9.12 -8.98 18.19
CA GLU A 39 8.06 -8.76 19.19
C GLU A 39 8.46 -7.62 20.15
N GLY A 40 7.50 -6.78 20.50
CA GLY A 40 7.72 -5.59 21.32
C GLY A 40 8.23 -4.36 20.56
N GLU A 41 8.76 -4.51 19.33
CA GLU A 41 9.14 -3.36 18.50
C GLU A 41 7.92 -2.66 17.88
N ASP A 42 8.13 -1.42 17.44
CA ASP A 42 7.16 -0.71 16.61
C ASP A 42 7.43 -0.97 15.12
N ALA A 43 6.36 -1.18 14.37
CA ALA A 43 6.37 -1.39 12.93
C ALA A 43 5.73 -0.22 12.21
N THR A 44 6.54 0.59 11.51
CA THR A 44 6.05 1.71 10.70
C THR A 44 6.11 1.36 9.22
N MET A 45 4.99 1.57 8.53
CA MET A 45 4.85 1.49 7.09
C MET A 45 4.55 2.86 6.51
N SER A 46 5.09 3.12 5.33
CA SER A 46 4.88 4.36 4.58
C SER A 46 3.99 4.09 3.37
N CYS A 47 3.20 5.08 3.00
CA CYS A 47 2.39 5.10 1.79
C CYS A 47 2.55 6.45 1.09
N SER A 48 2.69 6.44 -0.24
CA SER A 48 2.74 7.63 -1.09
C SER A 48 1.99 7.43 -2.39
N HIS A 49 1.63 8.50 -3.09
CA HIS A 49 0.96 8.42 -4.39
C HIS A 49 1.29 9.58 -5.33
N THR A 50 0.94 9.38 -6.61
CA THR A 50 1.14 10.35 -7.71
C THR A 50 -0.16 10.97 -8.25
N LYS A 51 -1.30 10.66 -7.63
CA LYS A 51 -2.65 11.09 -8.07
C LYS A 51 -2.95 12.60 -8.06
N GLY A 52 -2.12 13.43 -7.41
CA GLY A 52 -2.31 14.88 -7.28
C GLY A 52 -2.87 15.34 -5.92
N GLY A 53 -2.88 16.65 -5.69
CA GLY A 53 -3.15 17.25 -4.38
C GLY A 53 -4.59 17.14 -3.86
N THR A 54 -5.56 16.84 -4.73
CA THR A 54 -6.96 16.61 -4.33
C THR A 54 -7.17 15.26 -3.64
N TYR A 55 -6.20 14.35 -3.75
CA TYR A 55 -6.16 13.05 -3.07
C TYR A 55 -5.58 13.16 -1.65
N PHE A 56 -6.10 14.08 -0.85
CA PHE A 56 -5.53 14.38 0.46
C PHE A 56 -6.03 13.44 1.58
N GLN A 57 -6.96 12.54 1.28
CA GLN A 57 -7.47 11.52 2.18
C GLN A 57 -6.70 10.21 2.04
N MET A 58 -6.37 9.56 3.16
CA MET A 58 -5.70 8.26 3.17
C MET A 58 -6.34 7.32 4.19
N TYR A 59 -6.43 6.05 3.82
CA TYR A 59 -7.07 5.00 4.58
C TYR A 59 -6.06 3.89 4.82
N TRP A 60 -6.06 3.33 6.02
CA TRP A 60 -5.26 2.15 6.36
C TRP A 60 -6.17 1.01 6.74
N TYR A 61 -5.89 -0.16 6.16
CA TYR A 61 -6.65 -1.38 6.35
C TYR A 61 -5.77 -2.51 6.86
N THR A 62 -6.38 -3.44 7.59
CA THR A 62 -5.80 -4.75 7.90
C THR A 62 -6.64 -5.85 7.28
N GLN A 63 -6.00 -6.93 6.85
CA GLN A 63 -6.66 -8.16 6.44
C GLN A 63 -6.02 -9.33 7.22
N PRO A 64 -6.67 -9.78 8.30
CA PRO A 64 -6.28 -11.00 8.98
C PRO A 64 -6.49 -12.24 8.10
N PRO A 65 -5.68 -13.31 8.28
CA PRO A 65 -5.86 -14.55 7.52
C PRO A 65 -7.30 -15.10 7.63
N GLY A 66 -7.94 -15.33 6.48
CA GLY A 66 -9.29 -15.89 6.41
C GLY A 66 -10.42 -14.93 6.81
N LYS A 67 -10.13 -13.63 7.03
CA LYS A 67 -11.14 -12.61 7.33
C LYS A 67 -11.24 -11.57 6.22
N THR A 68 -12.35 -10.83 6.22
CA THR A 68 -12.52 -9.65 5.37
C THR A 68 -11.59 -8.54 5.80
N MET A 69 -11.32 -7.62 4.87
CA MET A 69 -10.54 -6.42 5.15
C MET A 69 -11.31 -5.48 6.10
N GLU A 70 -10.61 -4.87 7.06
CA GLU A 70 -11.17 -3.95 8.04
C GLU A 70 -10.39 -2.63 8.02
N GLN A 71 -11.10 -1.49 8.04
CA GLN A 71 -10.49 -0.16 8.10
C GLN A 71 -10.02 0.13 9.52
N ILE A 72 -8.73 0.41 9.67
CA ILE A 72 -8.10 0.75 10.95
C ILE A 72 -8.21 2.24 11.22
N VAL A 73 -7.87 3.07 10.23
CA VAL A 73 -7.82 4.52 10.39
C VAL A 73 -8.03 5.26 9.08
N TYR A 74 -8.77 6.36 9.18
CA TYR A 74 -8.91 7.39 8.16
C TYR A 74 -8.12 8.64 8.56
N THR A 75 -7.30 9.14 7.64
CA THR A 75 -6.48 10.34 7.83
C THR A 75 -6.74 11.37 6.72
N THR A 76 -6.66 12.64 7.08
CA THR A 76 -6.75 13.78 6.16
C THR A 76 -5.65 14.78 6.50
N THR A 77 -5.19 15.53 5.52
CA THR A 77 -4.20 16.59 5.73
C THR A 77 -4.76 17.71 6.61
N GLY A 78 -3.89 18.38 7.36
CA GLY A 78 -4.26 19.57 8.15
C GLY A 78 -4.85 19.27 9.52
N THR A 79 -5.02 18.00 9.89
CA THR A 79 -5.37 17.56 11.25
C THR A 79 -4.42 16.45 11.71
N ASN A 80 -4.13 16.41 13.00
CA ASN A 80 -3.42 15.31 13.65
C ASN A 80 -4.38 14.39 14.43
N ASP A 81 -5.65 14.78 14.59
CA ASP A 81 -6.66 13.90 15.16
C ASP A 81 -7.30 13.10 14.02
N HIS A 82 -6.93 11.82 13.97
CA HIS A 82 -7.37 10.88 12.95
C HIS A 82 -8.44 9.94 13.51
N ASP A 83 -9.33 9.47 12.63
CA ASP A 83 -10.45 8.60 13.02
C ASP A 83 -10.03 7.13 12.93
N PHE A 84 -9.89 6.48 14.08
CA PHE A 84 -9.55 5.05 14.19
C PHE A 84 -10.80 4.15 14.33
N GLY A 85 -12.01 4.72 14.31
CA GLY A 85 -13.23 3.98 14.61
C GLY A 85 -13.11 3.21 15.93
N ASN A 86 -13.20 1.88 15.86
CA ASN A 86 -13.12 0.99 17.02
C ASN A 86 -11.69 0.53 17.36
N PHE A 87 -10.69 0.90 16.55
CA PHE A 87 -9.30 0.50 16.79
C PHE A 87 -8.64 1.40 17.83
N SER A 88 -7.73 0.82 18.63
CA SER A 88 -7.07 1.53 19.72
C SER A 88 -6.02 2.53 19.20
N LYS A 89 -6.16 3.80 19.58
CA LYS A 89 -5.14 4.86 19.38
C LYS A 89 -3.85 4.61 20.20
N GLU A 90 -3.89 3.70 21.18
CA GLU A 90 -2.69 3.26 21.89
C GLU A 90 -1.92 2.20 21.10
N LYS A 91 -2.63 1.34 20.37
CA LYS A 91 -2.04 0.27 19.56
C LYS A 91 -1.56 0.77 18.19
N TYR A 92 -2.27 1.72 17.61
CA TYR A 92 -2.01 2.22 16.27
C TYR A 92 -1.79 3.73 16.26
N SER A 93 -0.91 4.20 15.38
CA SER A 93 -0.80 5.64 15.07
C SER A 93 -0.65 5.84 13.57
N ALA A 94 -1.09 6.99 13.07
CA ALA A 94 -0.96 7.35 11.67
C ALA A 94 -0.57 8.83 11.55
N THR A 95 0.05 9.19 10.43
CA THR A 95 0.35 10.58 10.08
C THR A 95 -0.01 10.85 8.63
N LYS A 96 -0.42 12.08 8.35
CA LYS A 96 -0.73 12.58 7.01
C LYS A 96 -0.16 13.99 6.82
N PRO A 97 1.17 14.14 6.71
CA PRO A 97 1.83 15.45 6.72
C PRO A 97 1.51 16.30 5.49
N ASP A 98 1.26 15.67 4.35
CA ASP A 98 0.96 16.33 3.08
C ASP A 98 -0.03 15.50 2.26
N ALA A 99 -0.49 16.03 1.13
CA ALA A 99 -1.48 15.35 0.30
C ALA A 99 -0.99 13.99 -0.22
N HIS A 100 0.30 13.86 -0.56
CA HIS A 100 0.87 12.74 -1.30
C HIS A 100 1.38 11.60 -0.43
N SER A 101 1.68 11.85 0.85
CA SER A 101 2.36 10.87 1.70
C SER A 101 1.74 10.73 3.09
N GLY A 102 1.87 9.54 3.67
CA GLY A 102 1.45 9.24 5.03
C GLY A 102 2.16 8.02 5.61
N THR A 103 2.09 7.87 6.92
CA THR A 103 2.65 6.71 7.63
C THR A 103 1.62 6.09 8.55
N PHE A 104 1.78 4.80 8.82
CA PHE A 104 1.02 4.05 9.79
C PHE A 104 1.95 3.18 10.62
N THR A 105 1.71 3.14 11.92
CA THR A 105 2.54 2.41 12.87
C THR A 105 1.68 1.49 13.71
N VAL A 106 2.08 0.22 13.77
CA VAL A 106 1.62 -0.75 14.76
C VAL A 106 2.63 -0.76 15.90
N LYS A 107 2.18 -0.36 17.10
CA LYS A 107 3.06 -0.24 18.27
C LYS A 107 3.16 -1.55 19.04
N HIS A 108 4.29 -1.81 19.68
CA HIS A 108 4.50 -2.97 20.56
C HIS A 108 4.00 -4.28 19.94
N LEU A 109 4.61 -4.69 18.84
CA LEU A 109 4.19 -5.86 18.06
C LEU A 109 4.00 -7.10 18.92
N GLN A 110 2.92 -7.82 18.66
CA GLN A 110 2.53 -9.09 19.27
C GLN A 110 2.37 -10.15 18.17
N PRO A 111 2.41 -11.46 18.50
CA PRO A 111 2.21 -12.52 17.51
C PRO A 111 0.91 -12.41 16.69
N GLY A 112 -0.14 -11.81 17.27
CA GLY A 112 -1.43 -11.58 16.63
C GLY A 112 -1.45 -10.44 15.60
N ASP A 113 -0.42 -9.59 15.55
CA ASP A 113 -0.35 -8.47 14.60
C ASP A 113 0.16 -8.90 13.21
N LYS A 114 0.53 -10.18 13.05
CA LYS A 114 0.93 -10.74 11.77
C LYS A 114 -0.27 -10.72 10.81
N GLY A 115 -0.14 -9.97 9.73
CA GLY A 115 -1.21 -9.85 8.76
C GLY A 115 -0.80 -8.99 7.56
N LEU A 116 -1.76 -8.81 6.66
CA LEU A 116 -1.62 -7.90 5.54
C LEU A 116 -2.17 -6.54 5.93
N PHE A 117 -1.44 -5.49 5.56
CA PHE A 117 -1.85 -4.12 5.74
C PHE A 117 -1.84 -3.41 4.38
N PHE A 118 -2.83 -2.55 4.15
CA PHE A 118 -3.01 -1.85 2.89
C PHE A 118 -3.28 -0.38 3.14
N CYS A 119 -2.67 0.49 2.33
CA CYS A 119 -3.12 1.86 2.20
C CYS A 119 -4.00 2.06 0.97
N ALA A 120 -4.94 3.00 1.06
CA ALA A 120 -5.67 3.53 -0.08
C ALA A 120 -5.76 5.06 0.03
N VAL A 121 -5.94 5.74 -1.10
CA VAL A 121 -6.13 7.20 -1.13
C VAL A 121 -7.37 7.55 -1.93
N SER A 122 -8.05 8.63 -1.52
CA SER A 122 -9.25 9.11 -2.19
C SER A 122 -9.14 10.60 -2.48
N GLU A 123 -9.66 10.99 -3.62
CA GLU A 123 -10.00 12.37 -3.90
C GLU A 123 -11.17 12.80 -3.02
N HIS A 124 -11.08 14.00 -2.44
CA HIS A 124 -12.25 14.65 -1.86
C HIS A 124 -12.97 15.43 -2.95
N SER A 125 -14.24 15.12 -3.18
CA SER A 125 -15.13 15.96 -3.98
C SER A 125 -16.13 16.63 -3.04
N ASP A 126 -15.89 17.90 -2.74
CA ASP A 126 -16.94 18.76 -2.18
C ASP A 126 -18.02 18.92 -3.25
N THR A 127 -19.26 18.59 -2.93
CA THR A 127 -20.40 18.90 -3.81
C THR A 127 -20.81 20.35 -3.60
N ASP A 128 -19.93 21.30 -3.93
CA ASP A 128 -20.28 22.73 -3.96
C ASP A 128 -20.85 23.15 -5.34
N ALA A 129 -21.54 22.23 -6.02
CA ALA A 129 -22.09 22.44 -7.35
C ALA A 129 -23.62 22.51 -7.35
N LEU A 130 -24.24 23.12 -6.34
CA LEU A 130 -25.61 23.65 -6.41
C LEU A 130 -25.70 24.86 -5.47
N ASN A 131 -25.19 26.02 -5.91
CA ASN A 131 -25.71 27.37 -5.60
C ASN A 131 -24.75 28.46 -6.13
N SER A 132 -24.87 28.79 -7.42
CA SER A 132 -24.66 30.14 -7.97
C SER A 132 -25.34 30.23 -9.33
#